data_AF-A0A1Q6L811-F1
#
_entry.id   AF-A0A1Q6L811-F1
#
_cell.length_a   1.000
_cell.length_b   1.000
_cell.length_c   1.000
_cell.angle_alpha   90.00
_cell.angle_beta   90.00
_cell.angle_gamma   90.00
#
_symmetry.space_group_name_H-M   'P 1'
#
loop_
_entity.id
_entity.type
_entity.pdbx_description
1 polymer ?
#
loop_
_entity_poly.entity_id
_entity_poly.type
_entity_poly.pdbx_seq_one_letter_code
_entity_poly.pdbx_strand_id
1 'polypeptide(L)'
;MSSLEKYIEEVKENTENFSDIEKLRYVYLDLGKRFSFNLDFSFGNSETKKKIYNKSHKSNELEQSMENNTIICKTSSTIYEYIMKKLGINIKTETDDMDTRKYPHTYNVVTTKENKKYLFDLQEDMRYIKAHLRTQRFGISMQKDDEEPIINRFELEQIDKKLKYITNELYYTDEYLELIKNNMKMFDDFSERVQFALENIEAYNNSNMKYADRKWRMEDLIGCDNKEGLLFSQKERNKIHLIDCYIENNGKRDYKLCMAVDKKEDVDIYIFSEDTNSFEKKTLKEFAQMTENDGLVNLQKIKNLRQAQREVRQENEER
;
A
#
# COMPACT_ATOMS: atom_id res chain seq x y z
N MET A 1 -10.34 21.13 20.66
CA MET A 1 -10.78 20.61 19.35
C MET A 1 -9.99 19.35 19.07
N SER A 2 -10.66 18.25 18.74
CA SER A 2 -10.01 16.96 18.48
C SER A 2 -9.25 16.97 17.14
N SER A 3 -8.44 15.95 16.87
CA SER A 3 -7.63 15.87 15.65
C SER A 3 -8.51 15.73 14.41
N LEU A 4 -9.60 14.96 14.50
CA LEU A 4 -10.57 14.82 13.42
C LEU A 4 -11.36 16.11 13.16
N GLU A 5 -11.81 16.81 14.21
CA GLU A 5 -12.54 18.07 14.05
C GLU A 5 -11.66 19.18 13.47
N LYS A 6 -10.39 19.28 13.90
CA LYS A 6 -9.42 20.20 13.29
C LYS A 6 -9.26 19.94 11.79
N TYR A 7 -9.12 18.67 11.43
CA TYR A 7 -9.00 18.26 10.03
C TYR A 7 -10.25 18.63 9.21
N ILE A 8 -11.45 18.46 9.77
CA ILE A 8 -12.70 18.83 9.09
C ILE A 8 -12.79 20.32 8.84
N GLU A 9 -12.42 21.16 9.81
CA GLU A 9 -12.43 22.62 9.62
C GLU A 9 -11.43 23.04 8.53
N GLU A 10 -10.22 22.49 8.54
CA GLU A 10 -9.23 22.71 7.48
C GLU A 10 -9.75 22.28 6.10
N VAL A 11 -10.40 21.12 6.00
CA VAL A 11 -10.99 20.65 4.74
C VAL A 11 -12.12 21.58 4.29
N LYS A 12 -12.99 22.05 5.19
CA LYS A 12 -14.08 22.97 4.82
C LYS A 12 -13.54 24.26 4.22
N GLU A 13 -12.51 24.84 4.82
CA GLU A 13 -11.85 26.04 4.32
C GLU A 13 -11.20 25.77 2.94
N ASN A 14 -10.44 24.69 2.81
CA ASN A 14 -9.74 24.35 1.57
C ASN A 14 -10.67 23.93 0.42
N THR A 15 -11.91 23.55 0.72
CA THR A 15 -12.87 23.01 -0.26
C THR A 15 -14.16 23.81 -0.38
N GLU A 16 -14.18 25.06 0.12
CA GLU A 16 -15.37 25.93 0.12
C GLU A 16 -16.01 26.03 -1.29
N ASN A 17 -15.17 26.19 -2.32
CA ASN A 17 -15.59 26.36 -3.71
C ASN A 17 -15.53 25.08 -4.55
N PHE A 18 -15.45 23.92 -3.90
CA PHE A 18 -15.37 22.62 -4.59
C PHE A 18 -16.77 22.02 -4.78
N SER A 19 -16.96 21.35 -5.91
CA SER A 19 -18.10 20.46 -6.11
C SER A 19 -18.02 19.24 -5.17
N ASP A 20 -19.12 18.50 -5.03
CA ASP A 20 -19.16 17.32 -4.16
C ASP A 20 -18.13 16.26 -4.58
N ILE A 21 -17.93 16.05 -5.88
CA ILE A 21 -16.93 15.08 -6.38
C ILE A 21 -15.50 15.57 -6.15
N GLU A 22 -15.26 16.89 -6.22
CA GLU A 22 -13.96 17.48 -5.89
C GLU A 22 -13.66 17.38 -4.39
N LYS A 23 -14.67 17.56 -3.52
CA LYS A 23 -14.56 17.35 -2.07
C LYS A 23 -14.25 15.90 -1.72
N LEU A 24 -14.99 14.97 -2.31
CA LEU A 24 -14.72 13.53 -2.20
C LEU A 24 -13.27 13.25 -2.59
N ARG A 25 -12.85 13.69 -3.78
CA ARG A 25 -11.51 13.44 -4.30
C ARG A 25 -10.41 14.05 -3.44
N TYR A 26 -10.57 15.30 -3.00
CA TYR A 26 -9.62 16.01 -2.15
C TYR A 26 -9.34 15.25 -0.86
N VAL A 27 -10.40 14.91 -0.10
CA VAL A 27 -10.25 14.19 1.17
C VAL A 27 -9.75 12.77 0.94
N TYR A 28 -10.19 12.11 -0.13
CA TYR A 28 -9.75 10.75 -0.46
C TYR A 28 -8.23 10.70 -0.71
N LEU A 29 -7.70 11.63 -1.50
CA LEU A 29 -6.27 11.74 -1.77
C LEU A 29 -5.48 12.13 -0.52
N ASP A 30 -5.96 13.10 0.26
CA ASP A 30 -5.25 13.55 1.46
C ASP A 30 -5.14 12.44 2.52
N LEU A 31 -6.27 11.80 2.85
CA LEU A 31 -6.29 10.67 3.78
C LEU A 31 -5.47 9.49 3.24
N GLY A 32 -5.52 9.23 1.93
CA GLY A 32 -4.76 8.15 1.28
C GLY A 32 -3.25 8.35 1.34
N LYS A 33 -2.77 9.60 1.28
CA LYS A 33 -1.37 9.97 1.50
C LYS A 33 -0.98 9.86 2.98
N ARG A 34 -1.88 10.26 3.87
CA ARG A 34 -1.66 10.34 5.32
C ARG A 34 -1.60 8.97 5.99
N PHE A 35 -2.60 8.13 5.75
CA PHE A 35 -2.79 6.91 6.54
C PHE A 35 -1.85 5.79 6.15
N SER A 36 -1.67 4.85 7.06
CA SER A 36 -0.94 3.59 6.89
C SER A 36 -1.76 2.45 7.49
N PHE A 37 -1.63 1.25 6.92
CA PHE A 37 -2.39 0.11 7.40
C PHE A 37 -1.85 -0.42 8.74
N ASN A 38 -2.75 -0.85 9.62
CA ASN A 38 -2.43 -1.36 10.94
C ASN A 38 -1.74 -2.74 10.86
N LEU A 39 -0.45 -2.79 11.18
CA LEU A 39 0.34 -4.02 11.15
C LEU A 39 -0.06 -5.03 12.23
N ASP A 40 -0.55 -4.59 13.39
CA ASP A 40 -1.07 -5.49 14.42
C ASP A 40 -2.36 -6.18 13.95
N PHE A 41 -3.14 -5.53 13.10
CA PHE A 41 -4.27 -6.17 12.44
C PHE A 41 -3.82 -7.17 11.34
N SER A 42 -2.68 -6.89 10.69
CA SER A 42 -2.11 -7.77 9.66
C SER A 42 -1.44 -9.02 10.24
N PHE A 43 -0.61 -8.85 11.26
CA PHE A 43 0.28 -9.88 11.81
C PHE A 43 -0.04 -10.31 13.24
N GLY A 44 -0.92 -9.59 13.94
CA GLY A 44 -1.30 -9.92 15.31
C GLY A 44 -2.10 -11.23 15.40
N ASN A 45 -2.20 -11.77 16.60
CA ASN A 45 -3.00 -12.96 16.85
C ASN A 45 -4.52 -12.67 16.72
N SER A 46 -5.33 -13.73 16.76
CA SER A 46 -6.79 -13.62 16.62
C SER A 46 -7.46 -12.69 17.64
N GLU A 47 -6.93 -12.58 18.85
CA GLU A 47 -7.49 -11.71 19.90
C GLU A 47 -7.21 -10.24 19.58
N THR A 48 -5.96 -9.92 19.24
CA THR A 48 -5.54 -8.57 18.83
C THR A 48 -6.36 -8.09 17.64
N LYS A 49 -6.46 -8.91 16.58
CA LYS A 49 -7.24 -8.56 15.39
C LYS A 49 -8.71 -8.30 15.71
N LYS A 50 -9.32 -9.16 16.54
CA LYS A 50 -10.71 -9.00 16.98
C LYS A 50 -10.91 -7.72 17.77
N LYS A 51 -9.98 -7.40 18.68
CA LYS A 51 -10.04 -6.18 19.49
C LYS A 51 -9.97 -4.93 18.63
N ILE A 52 -9.04 -4.87 17.67
CA ILE A 52 -8.89 -3.75 16.73
C ILE A 52 -10.18 -3.58 15.90
N TYR A 53 -10.64 -4.66 15.26
CA TYR A 53 -11.83 -4.62 14.39
C TYR A 53 -13.12 -4.23 15.12
N ASN A 54 -13.32 -4.71 16.35
CA ASN A 54 -14.53 -4.42 17.11
C ASN A 54 -14.56 -2.99 17.65
N LYS A 55 -13.41 -2.34 17.81
CA LYS A 55 -13.32 -0.97 18.34
C LYS A 55 -13.25 0.09 17.25
N SER A 56 -12.88 -0.26 16.02
CA SER A 56 -12.56 0.65 14.90
C SER A 56 -13.60 1.71 14.51
N HIS A 57 -14.84 1.61 15.02
CA HIS A 57 -15.92 2.58 14.75
C HIS A 57 -16.16 3.55 15.93
N LYS A 58 -15.48 3.34 17.06
CA LYS A 58 -15.65 4.17 18.26
C LYS A 58 -14.88 5.47 18.10
N SER A 59 -15.48 6.59 18.52
CA SER A 59 -14.91 7.93 18.35
C SER A 59 -13.48 8.06 18.89
N ASN A 60 -13.17 7.46 20.04
CA ASN A 60 -11.82 7.50 20.61
C ASN A 60 -10.78 6.81 19.70
N GLU A 61 -11.15 5.75 18.98
CA GLU A 61 -10.26 5.07 18.04
C GLU A 61 -10.13 5.86 16.73
N LEU A 62 -11.19 6.54 16.29
CA LEU A 62 -11.11 7.43 15.11
C LEU A 62 -10.13 8.57 15.37
N GLU A 63 -10.20 9.20 16.56
CA GLU A 63 -9.26 10.25 16.96
C GLU A 63 -7.83 9.73 17.05
N GLN A 64 -7.63 8.58 17.71
CA GLN A 64 -6.30 7.97 17.81
C GLN A 64 -5.73 7.65 16.42
N SER A 65 -6.58 7.21 15.48
CA SER A 65 -6.18 6.89 14.11
C SER A 65 -5.82 8.15 13.32
N MET A 66 -6.49 9.28 13.57
CA MET A 66 -6.09 10.58 13.02
C MET A 66 -4.76 11.06 13.62
N GLU A 67 -4.47 10.77 14.89
CA GLU A 67 -3.22 11.18 15.56
C GLU A 67 -2.02 10.35 15.12
N ASN A 68 -2.17 9.02 15.05
CA ASN A 68 -1.08 8.09 14.73
C ASN A 68 -1.05 7.66 13.25
N ASN A 69 -1.99 8.17 12.44
CA ASN A 69 -2.15 7.88 11.01
C ASN A 69 -2.30 6.38 10.68
N THR A 70 -2.80 5.56 11.60
CA THR A 70 -2.89 4.10 11.42
C THR A 70 -4.34 3.66 11.36
N ILE A 71 -4.71 2.93 10.30
CA ILE A 71 -6.11 2.52 10.04
C ILE A 71 -6.24 1.03 9.69
N ILE A 72 -7.48 0.55 9.73
CA ILE A 72 -7.94 -0.62 8.97
C ILE A 72 -9.12 -0.18 8.08
N CYS A 73 -9.58 -1.02 7.16
CA CYS A 73 -10.70 -0.72 6.27
C CYS A 73 -11.92 -0.10 6.97
N LYS A 74 -12.27 -0.64 8.15
CA LYS A 74 -13.42 -0.17 8.93
C LYS A 74 -13.21 1.21 9.56
N THR A 75 -12.01 1.47 10.07
CA THR A 75 -11.65 2.80 10.59
C THR A 75 -11.63 3.82 9.46
N SER A 76 -10.94 3.53 8.35
CA SER A 76 -10.82 4.45 7.22
C SER A 76 -12.19 4.78 6.62
N SER A 77 -13.06 3.78 6.46
CA SER A 77 -14.41 4.01 5.93
C SER A 77 -15.27 4.85 6.88
N THR A 78 -15.15 4.61 8.19
CA THR A 78 -15.90 5.39 9.20
C THR A 78 -15.42 6.84 9.25
N ILE A 79 -14.09 7.07 9.22
CA ILE A 79 -13.51 8.42 9.17
C ILE A 79 -13.98 9.15 7.91
N TYR A 80 -13.85 8.52 6.75
CA TYR A 80 -14.23 9.14 5.48
C TYR A 80 -15.73 9.47 5.44
N GLU A 81 -16.60 8.55 5.88
CA GLU A 81 -18.04 8.83 6.01
C GLU A 81 -18.31 10.02 6.95
N TYR A 82 -17.67 10.06 8.11
CA TYR A 82 -17.88 11.13 9.09
C TYR A 82 -17.52 12.50 8.50
N ILE A 83 -16.37 12.61 7.85
CA ILE A 83 -15.90 13.85 7.21
C ILE A 83 -16.87 14.26 6.10
N MET A 84 -17.20 13.36 5.17
CA MET A 84 -18.07 13.65 4.03
C MET A 84 -19.47 14.10 4.46
N LYS A 85 -20.05 13.47 5.49
CA LYS A 85 -21.33 13.90 6.06
C LYS A 85 -21.26 15.31 6.65
N LYS A 86 -20.15 15.69 7.28
CA LYS A 86 -19.91 17.04 7.80
C LYS A 86 -19.72 18.08 6.69
N LEU A 87 -19.34 17.64 5.49
CA LEU A 87 -19.28 18.46 4.27
C LEU A 87 -20.61 18.47 3.49
N GLY A 88 -21.66 17.82 3.99
CA GLY A 88 -22.99 17.80 3.37
C GLY A 88 -23.18 16.70 2.31
N ILE A 89 -22.23 15.76 2.17
CA ILE A 89 -22.27 14.71 1.15
C ILE A 89 -22.89 13.43 1.73
N ASN A 90 -23.90 12.91 1.03
CA ASN A 90 -24.56 11.67 1.43
C ASN A 90 -23.74 10.44 1.02
N ILE A 91 -23.02 9.88 1.98
CA ILE A 91 -22.21 8.67 1.84
C ILE A 91 -22.48 7.74 3.03
N LYS A 92 -22.32 6.43 2.83
CA LYS A 92 -22.48 5.42 3.89
C LYS A 92 -21.36 4.40 3.85
N THR A 93 -20.93 3.92 5.00
CA THR A 93 -20.10 2.73 5.11
C THR A 93 -20.98 1.50 4.96
N GLU A 94 -20.62 0.62 4.04
CA GLU A 94 -21.22 -0.71 3.88
C GLU A 94 -20.17 -1.77 4.23
N THR A 95 -20.63 -2.90 4.77
CA THR A 95 -19.80 -4.10 4.97
C THR A 95 -20.10 -5.04 3.81
N ASP A 96 -19.07 -5.66 3.24
CA ASP A 96 -19.24 -6.64 2.17
C ASP A 96 -19.88 -7.92 2.74
N ASP A 97 -21.18 -8.09 2.53
CA ASP A 97 -21.92 -9.26 3.01
C ASP A 97 -21.52 -10.57 2.31
N MET A 98 -20.83 -10.49 1.17
CA MET A 98 -20.30 -11.64 0.45
C MET A 98 -18.87 -11.98 0.88
N ASP A 99 -18.26 -11.15 1.71
CA ASP A 99 -16.91 -11.35 2.21
C ASP A 99 -16.87 -12.40 3.32
N THR A 100 -16.40 -13.58 2.95
CA THR A 100 -16.28 -14.74 3.85
C THR A 100 -15.10 -14.64 4.83
N ARG A 101 -14.31 -13.56 4.80
CA ARG A 101 -13.22 -13.34 5.76
C ARG A 101 -13.77 -13.20 7.18
N LYS A 102 -12.99 -13.67 8.16
CA LYS A 102 -13.30 -13.55 9.60
C LYS A 102 -13.55 -12.09 10.05
N TYR A 103 -12.90 -11.14 9.37
CA TYR A 103 -13.10 -9.71 9.55
C TYR A 103 -13.51 -9.15 8.18
N PRO A 104 -14.83 -9.03 7.93
CA PRO A 104 -15.32 -8.59 6.64
C PRO A 104 -14.80 -7.20 6.29
N HIS A 105 -14.61 -6.97 5.00
CA HIS A 105 -14.17 -5.69 4.48
C HIS A 105 -15.29 -4.67 4.49
N THR A 106 -14.90 -3.41 4.59
CA THR A 106 -15.82 -2.28 4.58
C THR A 106 -15.31 -1.23 3.63
N TYR A 107 -16.23 -0.60 2.92
CA TYR A 107 -15.98 0.48 1.98
C TYR A 107 -17.09 1.51 2.10
N ASN A 108 -16.94 2.65 1.43
CA ASN A 108 -17.95 3.68 1.38
C ASN A 108 -18.78 3.61 0.09
N VAL A 109 -20.04 4.00 0.17
CA VAL A 109 -20.99 4.03 -0.95
C VAL A 109 -21.67 5.38 -1.00
N VAL A 110 -21.58 6.04 -2.15
CA VAL A 110 -22.39 7.22 -2.49
C VAL A 110 -23.60 6.74 -3.28
N THR A 111 -24.78 7.23 -2.90
CA THR A 111 -26.03 6.99 -3.66
C THR A 111 -26.47 8.31 -4.30
N THR A 112 -26.56 8.35 -5.62
CA THR A 112 -27.02 9.54 -6.36
C THR A 112 -28.53 9.70 -6.24
N LYS A 113 -29.05 10.82 -6.75
CA LYS A 113 -30.50 11.09 -6.78
C LYS A 113 -31.26 10.09 -7.64
N GLU A 114 -30.59 9.53 -8.64
CA GLU A 114 -31.10 8.49 -9.55
C GLU A 114 -30.98 7.07 -8.94
N ASN A 115 -30.65 6.96 -7.64
CA ASN A 115 -30.41 5.70 -6.93
C ASN A 115 -29.25 4.85 -7.51
N LYS A 116 -28.33 5.46 -8.27
CA LYS A 116 -27.08 4.80 -8.65
C LYS A 116 -26.14 4.75 -7.45
N LYS A 117 -25.48 3.62 -7.24
CA LYS A 117 -24.54 3.38 -6.14
C LYS A 117 -23.11 3.29 -6.64
N TYR A 118 -22.22 4.05 -6.02
CA TYR A 118 -20.81 4.11 -6.35
C TYR A 118 -19.94 3.80 -5.14
N LEU A 119 -19.02 2.85 -5.31
CA LEU A 119 -18.10 2.37 -4.29
C LEU A 119 -16.83 3.21 -4.23
N PHE A 120 -16.39 3.49 -3.00
CA PHE A 120 -15.14 4.17 -2.65
C PHE A 120 -14.38 3.31 -1.64
N ASP A 121 -13.20 2.81 -2.01
CA ASP A 121 -12.40 1.94 -1.13
C ASP A 121 -11.00 2.51 -0.90
N LEU A 122 -10.92 3.42 0.07
CA LEU A 122 -9.68 4.13 0.38
C LEU A 122 -8.54 3.19 0.78
N GLN A 123 -8.85 2.09 1.47
CA GLN A 123 -7.81 1.16 1.92
C GLN A 123 -7.14 0.46 0.75
N GLU A 124 -7.90 0.08 -0.28
CA GLU A 124 -7.32 -0.48 -1.50
C GLU A 124 -6.52 0.57 -2.29
N ASP A 125 -7.02 1.81 -2.36
CA ASP A 125 -6.36 2.87 -3.14
C ASP A 125 -5.17 3.54 -2.45
N MET A 126 -4.96 3.34 -1.14
CA MET A 126 -3.87 3.95 -0.38
C MET A 126 -2.49 3.73 -1.02
N ARG A 127 -2.18 2.51 -1.48
CA ARG A 127 -0.90 2.20 -2.13
C ARG A 127 -0.78 2.86 -3.52
N TYR A 128 -1.89 3.00 -4.25
CA TYR A 128 -1.91 3.68 -5.54
C TYR A 128 -1.67 5.18 -5.35
N ILE A 129 -2.36 5.79 -4.38
CA ILE A 129 -2.20 7.20 -4.04
C ILE A 129 -0.76 7.52 -3.63
N LYS A 130 -0.16 6.66 -2.80
CA LYS A 130 1.24 6.83 -2.35
C LYS A 130 2.27 6.53 -3.42
N ALA A 131 1.94 5.69 -4.41
CA ALA A 131 2.78 5.45 -5.58
C ALA A 131 2.51 6.43 -6.73
N HIS A 132 1.66 7.44 -6.48
CA HIS A 132 1.25 8.44 -7.46
C HIS A 132 0.60 7.82 -8.73
N LEU A 133 -0.06 6.68 -8.56
CA LEU A 133 -0.79 5.97 -9.60
C LEU A 133 -2.24 6.47 -9.66
N ARG A 134 -2.92 6.09 -10.73
CA ARG A 134 -4.37 6.19 -10.80
C ARG A 134 -5.02 5.29 -9.76
N THR A 135 -5.99 5.86 -9.05
CA THR A 135 -6.87 5.13 -8.14
C THR A 135 -7.79 4.17 -8.90
N GLN A 136 -8.02 2.99 -8.37
CA GLN A 136 -8.82 1.94 -8.99
C GLN A 136 -10.19 1.75 -8.32
N ARG A 137 -10.38 2.29 -7.13
CA ARG A 137 -11.59 2.10 -6.31
C ARG A 137 -12.25 3.42 -5.91
N PHE A 138 -12.00 4.50 -6.65
CA PHE A 138 -12.65 5.78 -6.45
C PHE A 138 -13.90 5.90 -7.33
N GLY A 139 -15.07 5.71 -6.73
CA GLY A 139 -16.36 5.94 -7.38
C GLY A 139 -16.71 4.94 -8.47
N ILE A 140 -16.43 3.66 -8.24
CA ILE A 140 -16.74 2.59 -9.20
C ILE A 140 -18.21 2.22 -9.10
N SER A 141 -18.90 2.07 -10.23
CA SER A 141 -20.29 1.63 -10.21
C SER A 141 -20.44 0.25 -9.56
N MET A 142 -21.48 0.11 -8.74
CA MET A 142 -21.90 -1.17 -8.16
C MET A 142 -23.07 -1.82 -8.91
N GLN A 143 -23.49 -1.24 -10.04
CA GLN A 143 -24.57 -1.78 -10.85
C GLN A 143 -24.03 -2.92 -11.74
N LYS A 144 -24.83 -3.98 -11.92
CA LYS A 144 -24.42 -5.13 -12.73
C LYS A 144 -24.31 -4.80 -14.23
N ASP A 145 -25.17 -3.91 -14.71
CA ASP A 145 -25.32 -3.61 -16.15
C ASP A 145 -24.75 -2.23 -16.52
N ASP A 146 -24.15 -1.52 -15.56
CA ASP A 146 -23.58 -0.19 -15.76
C ASP A 146 -22.22 -0.16 -15.06
N GLU A 147 -21.14 -0.24 -15.83
CA GLU A 147 -19.77 -0.17 -15.32
C GLU A 147 -19.22 1.27 -15.33
N GLU A 148 -20.04 2.26 -15.69
CA GLU A 148 -19.57 3.65 -15.77
C GLU A 148 -19.22 4.15 -14.36
N PRO A 149 -17.99 4.64 -14.14
CA PRO A 149 -17.64 5.25 -12.86
C PRO A 149 -18.45 6.53 -12.63
N ILE A 150 -18.53 6.98 -11.38
CA ILE A 150 -19.22 8.22 -10.99
C ILE A 150 -18.70 9.45 -11.75
N ILE A 151 -17.45 9.38 -12.19
CA ILE A 151 -16.74 10.39 -12.94
C ILE A 151 -15.82 9.67 -13.92
N ASN A 152 -15.82 10.10 -15.18
CA ASN A 152 -14.97 9.46 -16.17
C ASN A 152 -13.49 9.81 -15.95
N ARG A 153 -12.59 9.04 -16.57
CA ARG A 153 -11.15 9.19 -16.38
C ARG A 153 -10.62 10.58 -16.76
N PHE A 154 -11.14 11.18 -17.82
CA PHE A 154 -10.69 12.49 -18.28
C PHE A 154 -11.10 13.60 -17.30
N GLU A 155 -12.34 13.56 -16.81
CA GLU A 155 -12.84 14.50 -15.81
C GLU A 155 -12.10 14.34 -14.48
N LEU A 156 -11.84 13.10 -14.05
CA LEU A 156 -11.07 12.84 -12.83
C LEU A 156 -9.63 13.38 -12.94
N GLU A 157 -9.01 13.26 -14.11
CA GLU A 157 -7.70 13.85 -14.38
C GLU A 157 -7.72 15.38 -14.29
N GLN A 158 -8.79 16.04 -14.76
CA GLN A 158 -8.93 17.50 -14.60
C GLN A 158 -9.07 17.89 -13.12
N ILE A 159 -9.81 17.11 -12.33
CA ILE A 159 -9.88 17.30 -10.88
C ILE A 159 -8.49 17.10 -10.28
N ASP A 160 -7.79 16.02 -10.60
CA ASP A 160 -6.46 15.75 -10.05
C ASP A 160 -5.43 16.84 -10.42
N LYS A 161 -5.55 17.46 -11.61
CA LYS A 161 -4.79 18.67 -11.99
C LYS A 161 -5.17 19.87 -11.14
N LYS A 162 -6.47 20.14 -10.95
CA LYS A 162 -6.97 21.23 -10.09
C LYS A 162 -6.49 21.08 -8.65
N LEU A 163 -6.48 19.85 -8.14
CA LEU A 163 -6.01 19.51 -6.79
C LEU A 163 -4.47 19.46 -6.68
N LYS A 164 -3.74 19.70 -7.79
CA LYS A 164 -2.29 19.56 -7.88
C LYS A 164 -1.80 18.17 -7.45
N TYR A 165 -2.65 17.16 -7.56
CA TYR A 165 -2.23 15.77 -7.42
C TYR A 165 -1.38 15.38 -8.61
N ILE A 166 -1.69 15.85 -9.83
CA ILE A 166 -0.82 15.70 -10.99
C ILE A 166 -0.50 17.06 -11.60
N THR A 167 0.66 17.17 -12.24
CA THR A 167 1.06 18.33 -13.05
C THR A 167 1.65 17.89 -14.38
N ASN A 168 2.10 18.83 -15.21
CA ASN A 168 2.81 18.50 -16.45
C ASN A 168 4.20 17.90 -16.19
N GLU A 169 4.84 18.27 -15.07
CA GLU A 169 6.14 17.73 -14.63
C GLU A 169 5.99 16.42 -13.83
N LEU A 170 4.90 16.29 -13.07
CA LEU A 170 4.62 15.18 -12.17
C LEU A 170 3.27 14.54 -12.51
N TYR A 171 3.25 13.79 -13.62
CA TYR A 171 2.07 13.05 -14.05
C TYR A 171 1.90 11.73 -13.29
N TYR A 172 0.86 10.94 -13.58
CA TYR A 172 0.70 9.63 -12.95
C TYR A 172 1.88 8.71 -13.24
N THR A 173 2.24 7.87 -12.28
CA THR A 173 3.34 6.92 -12.40
C THR A 173 3.03 5.79 -13.38
N ASP A 174 1.77 5.59 -13.76
CA ASP A 174 1.35 4.54 -14.71
C ASP A 174 2.17 4.59 -16.01
N GLU A 175 2.30 5.78 -16.59
CA GLU A 175 3.04 6.03 -17.84
C GLU A 175 4.55 5.74 -17.67
N TYR A 176 5.09 6.06 -16.50
CA TYR A 176 6.48 5.78 -16.17
C TYR A 176 6.74 4.28 -15.99
N LEU A 177 5.78 3.52 -15.43
CA LEU A 177 5.87 2.07 -15.36
C LEU A 177 5.88 1.41 -16.74
N GLU A 178 5.12 1.93 -17.71
CA GLU A 178 5.19 1.44 -19.10
C GLU A 178 6.57 1.69 -19.72
N LEU A 179 7.20 2.83 -19.41
CA LEU A 179 8.58 3.10 -19.84
C LEU A 179 9.57 2.11 -19.21
N ILE A 180 9.46 1.87 -17.90
CA ILE A 180 10.29 0.86 -17.20
C ILE A 180 10.08 -0.51 -17.86
N LYS A 181 8.84 -0.95 -18.04
CA LYS A 181 8.49 -2.25 -18.64
C LYS A 181 9.06 -2.42 -20.04
N ASN A 182 9.07 -1.37 -20.85
CA ASN A 182 9.67 -1.40 -22.19
C ASN A 182 11.20 -1.45 -22.14
N ASN A 183 11.84 -0.69 -21.26
CA ASN A 183 13.30 -0.70 -21.11
C ASN A 183 13.82 -2.01 -20.48
N MET A 184 13.03 -2.65 -19.62
CA MET A 184 13.36 -3.99 -19.09
C MET A 184 13.59 -5.01 -20.20
N LYS A 185 12.99 -4.85 -21.39
CA LYS A 185 13.18 -5.77 -22.52
C LYS A 185 14.58 -5.71 -23.14
N MET A 186 15.40 -4.70 -22.78
CA MET A 186 16.78 -4.56 -23.27
C MET A 186 17.76 -5.49 -22.55
N PHE A 187 17.37 -6.10 -21.44
CA PHE A 187 18.23 -6.97 -20.64
C PHE A 187 17.80 -8.43 -20.83
N ASP A 188 18.71 -9.27 -21.31
CA ASP A 188 18.46 -10.71 -21.46
C ASP A 188 18.50 -11.43 -20.10
N ASP A 189 19.41 -11.00 -19.21
CA ASP A 189 19.53 -11.58 -17.88
C ASP A 189 18.36 -11.16 -16.99
N PHE A 190 17.77 -12.14 -16.30
CA PHE A 190 16.60 -11.89 -15.44
C PHE A 190 16.96 -11.06 -14.21
N SER A 191 18.14 -11.27 -13.62
CA SER A 191 18.55 -10.54 -12.44
C SER A 191 18.87 -9.09 -12.75
N GLU A 192 19.48 -8.81 -13.91
CA GLU A 192 19.66 -7.44 -14.41
C GLU A 192 18.31 -6.74 -14.64
N ARG A 193 17.30 -7.44 -15.19
CA ARG A 193 15.93 -6.89 -15.33
C ARG A 193 15.30 -6.53 -14.00
N VAL A 194 15.43 -7.39 -13.00
CA VAL A 194 14.88 -7.12 -11.66
C VAL A 194 15.62 -5.95 -11.02
N GLN A 195 16.95 -5.92 -11.09
CA GLN A 195 17.76 -4.84 -10.56
C GLN A 195 17.37 -3.49 -11.19
N PHE A 196 17.30 -3.43 -12.52
CA PHE A 196 16.86 -2.24 -13.24
C PHE A 196 15.47 -1.77 -12.78
N ALA A 197 14.51 -2.69 -12.64
CA ALA A 197 13.18 -2.32 -12.16
C ALA A 197 13.24 -1.70 -10.75
N LEU A 198 13.90 -2.36 -9.79
CA LEU A 198 13.99 -1.88 -8.41
C LEU A 198 14.69 -0.53 -8.27
N GLU A 199 15.71 -0.27 -9.08
CA GLU A 199 16.44 1.01 -9.10
C GLU A 199 15.57 2.17 -9.62
N ASN A 200 14.48 1.87 -10.33
CA ASN A 200 13.67 2.89 -11.02
C ASN A 200 12.24 3.04 -10.45
N ILE A 201 11.65 2.03 -9.80
CA ILE A 201 10.22 2.03 -9.38
C ILE A 201 9.87 3.02 -8.25
N GLU A 202 10.86 3.49 -7.48
CA GLU A 202 10.62 4.36 -6.32
C GLU A 202 10.68 5.86 -6.66
N ALA A 203 11.00 6.23 -7.91
CA ALA A 203 11.23 7.63 -8.31
C ALA A 203 10.06 8.60 -8.01
N TYR A 204 8.84 8.07 -7.93
CA TYR A 204 7.60 8.83 -7.72
C TYR A 204 6.89 8.46 -6.41
N ASN A 205 7.46 7.56 -5.61
CA ASN A 205 6.80 7.05 -4.42
C ASN A 205 6.93 8.03 -3.25
N ASN A 206 5.85 8.17 -2.49
CA ASN A 206 5.82 8.92 -1.26
C ASN A 206 6.68 8.21 -0.19
N SER A 207 7.64 8.93 0.40
CA SER A 207 8.51 8.42 1.48
C SER A 207 7.76 7.97 2.74
N ASN A 208 6.49 8.36 2.89
CA ASN A 208 5.63 7.91 3.99
C ASN A 208 4.92 6.58 3.72
N MET A 209 5.12 5.93 2.56
CA MET A 209 4.56 4.60 2.28
C MET A 209 5.12 3.58 3.27
N LYS A 210 4.29 3.11 4.21
CA LYS A 210 4.73 2.14 5.22
C LYS A 210 4.65 0.71 4.70
N TYR A 211 5.23 -0.20 5.49
CA TYR A 211 5.43 -1.60 5.18
C TYR A 211 4.29 -2.28 4.39
N ALA A 212 3.05 -2.23 4.89
CA ALA A 212 1.93 -2.94 4.28
C ALA A 212 1.60 -2.41 2.87
N ASP A 213 1.51 -1.09 2.72
CA ASP A 213 1.26 -0.45 1.42
C ASP A 213 2.38 -0.76 0.43
N ARG A 214 3.64 -0.76 0.91
CA ARG A 214 4.81 -1.11 0.11
C ARG A 214 4.81 -2.56 -0.33
N LYS A 215 4.47 -3.49 0.57
CA LYS A 215 4.33 -4.90 0.24
C LYS A 215 3.27 -5.11 -0.84
N TRP A 216 2.07 -4.55 -0.66
CA TRP A 216 1.00 -4.65 -1.65
C TRP A 216 1.37 -3.97 -2.97
N ARG A 217 2.10 -2.86 -2.93
CA ARG A 217 2.64 -2.20 -4.12
C ARG A 217 3.60 -3.13 -4.89
N MET A 218 4.48 -3.83 -4.19
CA MET A 218 5.37 -4.82 -4.80
C MET A 218 4.60 -6.02 -5.35
N GLU A 219 3.53 -6.46 -4.67
CA GLU A 219 2.63 -7.50 -5.18
C GLU A 219 1.92 -7.04 -6.48
N ASP A 220 1.55 -5.76 -6.62
CA ASP A 220 1.02 -5.24 -7.89
C ASP A 220 2.08 -5.19 -8.99
N LEU A 221 3.33 -4.85 -8.66
CA LEU A 221 4.43 -4.78 -9.64
C LEU A 221 4.84 -6.17 -10.15
N ILE A 222 4.99 -7.12 -9.24
CA ILE A 222 5.49 -8.47 -9.49
C ILE A 222 4.38 -9.41 -9.91
N GLY A 223 3.16 -9.21 -9.39
CA GLY A 223 2.05 -10.13 -9.52
C GLY A 223 1.92 -11.07 -8.32
N CYS A 224 0.77 -11.72 -8.22
CA CYS A 224 0.47 -12.77 -7.25
C CYS A 224 -0.16 -13.98 -7.93
N ASP A 225 -0.52 -15.03 -7.18
CA ASP A 225 -0.99 -16.30 -7.78
C ASP A 225 -2.19 -16.12 -8.72
N ASN A 226 -3.01 -15.09 -8.50
CA ASN A 226 -4.25 -14.84 -9.24
C ASN A 226 -4.25 -13.52 -10.04
N LYS A 227 -3.11 -12.82 -10.13
CA LYS A 227 -3.03 -11.50 -10.77
C LYS A 227 -1.67 -11.31 -11.44
N GLU A 228 -1.69 -11.04 -12.75
CA GLU A 228 -0.49 -10.68 -13.51
C GLU A 228 0.16 -9.41 -12.93
N GLY A 229 1.48 -9.39 -12.86
CA GLY A 229 2.23 -8.21 -12.44
C GLY A 229 2.20 -7.09 -13.47
N LEU A 230 2.33 -5.85 -13.00
CA LEU A 230 2.47 -4.69 -13.90
C LEU A 230 3.78 -4.77 -14.71
N LEU A 231 4.87 -5.24 -14.08
CA LEU A 231 6.21 -5.29 -14.70
C LEU A 231 6.65 -6.70 -15.08
N PHE A 232 6.27 -7.71 -14.31
CA PHE A 232 6.75 -9.08 -14.47
C PHE A 232 5.63 -10.03 -14.88
N SER A 233 5.97 -11.00 -15.73
CA SER A 233 5.04 -12.05 -16.11
C SER A 233 4.83 -13.07 -14.99
N GLN A 234 3.76 -13.86 -15.04
CA GLN A 234 3.52 -14.93 -14.05
C GLN A 234 4.69 -15.94 -13.94
N LYS A 235 5.36 -16.23 -15.06
CA LYS A 235 6.53 -17.12 -15.10
C LYS A 235 7.73 -16.52 -14.37
N GLU A 236 7.91 -15.21 -14.48
CA GLU A 236 8.99 -14.47 -13.83
C GLU A 236 8.72 -14.27 -12.35
N ARG A 237 7.48 -13.98 -11.99
CA ARG A 237 7.01 -13.89 -10.60
C ARG A 237 7.41 -15.10 -9.77
N ASN A 238 7.36 -16.31 -10.34
CA ASN A 238 7.73 -17.54 -9.63
C ASN A 238 9.21 -17.61 -9.20
N LYS A 239 10.05 -16.70 -9.70
CA LYS A 239 11.45 -16.55 -9.31
C LYS A 239 11.68 -15.40 -8.34
N ILE A 240 10.65 -14.61 -8.02
CA ILE A 240 10.72 -13.44 -7.15
C ILE A 240 9.89 -13.73 -5.89
N HIS A 241 10.57 -13.77 -4.75
CA HIS A 241 9.96 -14.09 -3.46
C HIS A 241 9.97 -12.85 -2.59
N LEU A 242 8.79 -12.32 -2.27
CA LEU A 242 8.63 -11.29 -1.24
C LEU A 242 8.66 -11.95 0.14
N ILE A 243 9.51 -11.41 1.02
CA ILE A 243 9.84 -11.99 2.31
C ILE A 243 9.54 -10.95 3.37
N ASP A 244 8.63 -11.32 4.26
CA ASP A 244 8.33 -10.55 5.46
C ASP A 244 9.50 -10.74 6.45
N CYS A 245 10.23 -9.66 6.71
CA CYS A 245 11.24 -9.62 7.74
C CYS A 245 10.83 -8.68 8.88
N TYR A 246 11.37 -8.88 10.07
CA TYR A 246 11.23 -7.91 11.16
C TYR A 246 12.43 -7.91 12.09
N ILE A 247 12.61 -6.81 12.81
CA ILE A 247 13.47 -6.70 13.99
C ILE A 247 12.55 -6.49 15.20
N GLU A 248 12.77 -7.23 16.28
CA GLU A 248 11.98 -7.08 17.49
C GLU A 248 12.70 -6.18 18.50
N ASN A 249 12.07 -5.05 18.83
CA ASN A 249 12.56 -4.06 19.77
C ASN A 249 11.52 -3.86 20.88
N ASN A 250 11.86 -4.19 22.13
CA ASN A 250 10.97 -4.04 23.29
C ASN A 250 9.58 -4.67 23.10
N GLY A 251 9.53 -5.86 22.48
CA GLY A 251 8.28 -6.58 22.20
C GLY A 251 7.45 -6.01 21.04
N LYS A 252 7.96 -5.00 20.33
CA LYS A 252 7.35 -4.45 19.12
C LYS A 252 8.17 -4.87 17.90
N ARG A 253 7.47 -5.36 16.87
CA ARG A 253 8.09 -5.76 15.60
C ARG A 253 8.13 -4.58 14.64
N ASP A 254 9.32 -4.26 14.17
CA ASP A 254 9.54 -3.33 13.08
C ASP A 254 9.77 -4.14 11.79
N TYR A 255 8.81 -4.05 10.86
CA TYR A 255 8.80 -4.91 9.66
C TYR A 255 9.58 -4.28 8.52
N LYS A 256 10.38 -5.10 7.84
CA LYS A 256 11.17 -4.75 6.65
C LYS A 256 10.83 -5.67 5.50
N LEU A 257 10.68 -5.10 4.31
CA LEU A 257 10.38 -5.89 3.12
C LEU A 257 11.69 -6.36 2.50
N CYS A 258 11.86 -7.68 2.43
CA CYS A 258 12.96 -8.32 1.72
C CYS A 258 12.43 -8.97 0.44
N MET A 259 13.27 -9.05 -0.58
CA MET A 259 12.97 -9.75 -1.81
C MET A 259 14.15 -10.64 -2.18
N ALA A 260 13.86 -11.92 -2.42
CA ALA A 260 14.82 -12.90 -2.91
C ALA A 260 14.51 -13.24 -4.36
N VAL A 261 15.51 -13.17 -5.23
CA VAL A 261 15.39 -13.41 -6.67
C VAL A 261 16.22 -14.62 -7.05
N ASP A 262 15.56 -15.70 -7.43
CA ASP A 262 16.21 -16.95 -7.75
C ASP A 262 17.06 -16.85 -9.02
N LYS A 263 18.32 -17.22 -8.89
CA LYS A 263 19.22 -17.54 -9.99
C LYS A 263 19.40 -19.06 -10.10
N LYS A 264 20.00 -19.49 -11.20
CA LYS A 264 20.26 -20.92 -11.47
C LYS A 264 20.98 -21.58 -10.29
N GLU A 265 22.05 -20.97 -9.79
CA GLU A 265 22.89 -21.53 -8.72
C GLU A 265 22.90 -20.68 -7.44
N ASP A 266 22.36 -19.46 -7.48
CA ASP A 266 22.44 -18.48 -6.40
C ASP A 266 21.10 -17.75 -6.18
N VAL A 267 21.09 -16.73 -5.33
CA VAL A 267 19.95 -15.85 -5.05
C VAL A 267 20.43 -14.41 -4.89
N ASP A 268 19.80 -13.48 -5.60
CA ASP A 268 19.98 -12.05 -5.29
C ASP A 268 19.04 -11.67 -4.16
N ILE A 269 19.57 -10.95 -3.17
CA ILE A 269 18.79 -10.45 -2.04
C ILE A 269 18.68 -8.93 -2.15
N TYR A 270 17.48 -8.41 -1.99
CA TYR A 270 17.20 -6.98 -1.91
C TYR A 270 16.45 -6.69 -0.62
N ILE A 271 16.87 -5.70 0.14
CA ILE A 271 16.17 -5.25 1.34
C ILE A 271 15.76 -3.80 1.18
N PHE A 272 14.50 -3.50 1.48
CA PHE A 272 14.04 -2.12 1.45
C PHE A 272 14.63 -1.33 2.62
N SER A 273 15.20 -0.17 2.30
CA SER A 273 15.80 0.77 3.23
C SER A 273 14.91 2.00 3.34
N GLU A 274 14.37 2.26 4.53
CA GLU A 274 13.56 3.45 4.81
C GLU A 274 14.41 4.73 4.72
N ASP A 275 15.72 4.64 4.97
CA ASP A 275 16.64 5.78 4.95
C ASP A 275 16.88 6.30 3.53
N THR A 276 17.05 5.38 2.57
CA THR A 276 17.22 5.73 1.15
C THR A 276 15.92 5.70 0.36
N ASN A 277 14.82 5.26 0.99
CA ASN A 277 13.53 4.98 0.36
C ASN A 277 13.67 4.14 -0.92
N SER A 278 14.52 3.10 -0.86
CA SER A 278 14.85 2.26 -2.02
C SER A 278 15.23 0.84 -1.62
N PHE A 279 15.29 -0.08 -2.60
CA PHE A 279 15.80 -1.43 -2.39
C PHE A 279 17.32 -1.45 -2.51
N GLU A 280 17.99 -1.94 -1.48
CA GLU A 280 19.43 -2.16 -1.47
C GLU A 280 19.74 -3.63 -1.75
N LYS A 281 20.60 -3.87 -2.75
CA LYS A 281 21.13 -5.21 -3.03
C LYS A 281 22.08 -5.63 -1.91
N LYS A 282 21.93 -6.86 -1.44
CA LYS A 282 22.80 -7.52 -0.46
C LYS A 282 23.24 -8.88 -1.00
N THR A 283 24.43 -9.29 -0.64
CA THR A 283 24.88 -10.66 -0.81
C THR A 283 24.16 -11.59 0.18
N LEU A 284 24.11 -12.88 -0.13
CA LEU A 284 23.56 -13.88 0.78
C LEU A 284 24.31 -13.89 2.13
N LYS A 285 25.62 -13.64 2.12
CA LYS A 285 26.45 -13.55 3.34
C LYS A 285 26.10 -12.34 4.19
N GLU A 286 25.95 -11.15 3.59
CA GLU A 286 25.50 -9.95 4.33
C GLU A 286 24.11 -10.16 4.93
N PHE A 287 23.17 -10.74 4.17
CA PHE A 287 21.85 -11.04 4.71
C PHE A 287 21.92 -12.06 5.86
N ALA A 288 22.76 -13.09 5.76
CA ALA A 288 22.99 -14.05 6.84
C ALA A 288 23.54 -13.36 8.10
N GLN A 289 24.49 -12.43 7.95
CA GLN A 289 25.00 -11.62 9.06
C GLN A 289 23.88 -10.79 9.72
N MET A 290 23.01 -10.17 8.94
CA MET A 290 21.85 -9.43 9.48
C MET A 290 20.93 -10.33 10.31
N THR A 291 20.73 -11.58 9.88
CA THR A 291 19.88 -12.52 10.63
C THR A 291 20.53 -13.10 11.88
N GLU A 292 21.86 -13.28 11.89
CA GLU A 292 22.57 -13.90 13.00
C GLU A 292 23.07 -12.89 14.03
N ASN A 293 23.51 -11.71 13.58
CA ASN A 293 24.18 -10.72 14.42
C ASN A 293 23.28 -9.52 14.73
N ASP A 294 22.42 -9.10 13.78
CA ASP A 294 21.65 -7.86 13.90
C ASP A 294 20.18 -8.10 14.34
N GLY A 295 19.82 -9.36 14.60
CA GLY A 295 18.49 -9.73 15.10
C GLY A 295 17.37 -9.68 14.05
N LEU A 296 17.69 -9.63 12.76
CA LEU A 296 16.70 -9.69 11.69
C LEU A 296 16.08 -11.09 11.61
N VAL A 297 14.75 -11.17 11.71
CA VAL A 297 14.00 -12.41 11.54
C VAL A 297 13.34 -12.43 10.18
N ASN A 298 13.61 -13.43 9.35
CA ASN A 298 12.90 -13.69 8.10
C ASN A 298 11.81 -14.75 8.30
N LEU A 299 10.58 -14.47 7.84
CA LEU A 299 9.44 -15.38 8.04
C LEU A 299 9.36 -16.49 6.98
N GLN A 300 9.89 -16.24 5.78
CA GLN A 300 9.93 -17.20 4.67
C GLN A 300 11.33 -17.78 4.49
N LYS A 301 11.41 -19.00 3.93
CA LYS A 301 12.68 -19.66 3.61
C LYS A 301 13.34 -18.98 2.41
N ILE A 302 14.66 -18.83 2.49
CA ILE A 302 15.51 -18.38 1.38
C ILE A 302 16.45 -19.52 1.00
N LYS A 303 16.61 -19.74 -0.31
CA LYS A 303 17.56 -20.72 -0.86
C LYS A 303 18.96 -20.46 -0.29
N ASN A 304 19.64 -21.52 0.15
CA ASN A 304 21.02 -21.50 0.69
C ASN A 304 21.28 -20.66 1.96
N LEU A 305 20.31 -19.90 2.49
CA LEU A 305 20.51 -19.05 3.67
C LEU A 305 20.99 -19.80 4.91
N ARG A 306 20.44 -20.99 5.18
CA ARG A 306 20.85 -21.81 6.34
C ARG A 306 22.33 -22.21 6.30
N GLN A 307 22.88 -22.39 5.10
CA GLN A 307 24.29 -22.71 4.94
C GLN A 307 25.13 -21.45 5.23
N ALA A 308 24.78 -20.32 4.61
CA ALA A 308 25.47 -19.04 4.85
C ALA A 308 25.44 -18.64 6.35
N GLN A 309 24.32 -18.87 7.04
CA GLN A 309 24.20 -18.64 8.49
C GLN A 309 25.17 -19.51 9.31
N ARG A 310 25.40 -20.78 8.93
CA ARG A 310 26.36 -21.65 9.60
C ARG A 310 27.79 -21.17 9.40
N GLU A 311 28.13 -20.76 8.19
CA GLU A 311 29.45 -20.20 7.87
C GLU A 311 29.73 -18.92 8.69
N VAL A 312 28.74 -18.02 8.80
CA VAL A 312 28.84 -16.80 9.64
C VAL A 312 29.06 -17.15 11.12
N ARG A 313 28.35 -18.16 11.66
CA ARG A 313 28.55 -18.60 13.06
C ARG A 313 29.95 -19.14 13.30
N GLN A 314 30.48 -19.94 12.37
CA GLN A 314 31.85 -20.48 12.47
C GLN A 314 32.88 -19.35 12.43
N GLU A 315 32.73 -18.39 11.52
CA GLU A 315 33.61 -17.21 11.46
C GLU A 315 33.59 -16.36 12.75
N ASN A 316 32.44 -16.31 13.44
CA ASN A 316 32.31 -15.61 14.72
C ASN A 316 32.95 -16.39 15.89
N GLU A 317 32.94 -17.73 15.85
CA GLU A 317 33.56 -18.59 16.88
C GLU A 317 35.10 -18.60 16.78
N GLU A 318 35.65 -18.33 15.59
CA GLU A 318 37.09 -18.25 15.33
C GLU A 318 37.72 -16.87 15.65
N ARG A 319 36.91 -15.87 16.04
CA ARG A 319 37.34 -14.49 16.36
C ARG A 319 37.47 -14.22 17.85
#